data_AF-A0A9W9WJN4-F1
#
_entry.id   AF-A0A9W9WJN4-F1
#
_cell.length_a   1.000
_cell.length_b   1.000
_cell.length_c   1.000
_cell.angle_alpha   90.00
_cell.angle_beta   90.00
_cell.angle_gamma   90.00
#
_symmetry.space_group_name_H-M   'P 1'
#
loop_
_entity.id
_entity.type
_entity.pdbx_description
1 polymer ?
#
loop_
_entity_poly.entity_id
_entity_poly.type
_entity_poly.pdbx_seq_one_letter_code
_entity_poly.pdbx_strand_id
1 'polypeptide(L)'
;MSLTSNQRRARARQQCRVALAAHIRKSPLKTSYKNLTEPPDERLGLLVPPQHVRLHPPFEDGYAWSVLQGKEYLLDKTLGNGTVGRYEEIIEEVGSSFEAVTPQRHQPECAEHGTTSSDKPKSPEASSTSFTQIIRQLENEKQLLAVELESTRAYSTQLLRKDGEWQEKTCNLEKELQESRSSVDQLEFELRRAGEGIIAAVTILRNCQHSKEDSTSLEPDDKDP
;
A
#
# COMPACT_ATOMS: atom_id res chain seq x y z
N MET A 1 -18.46 17.89 25.45
CA MET A 1 -19.05 18.92 24.58
C MET A 1 -19.65 18.24 23.36
N SER A 2 -20.97 18.32 23.15
CA SER A 2 -21.65 17.72 21.99
C SER A 2 -21.41 18.57 20.74
N LEU A 3 -21.22 17.93 19.58
CA LEU A 3 -21.03 18.63 18.31
C LEU A 3 -22.34 19.30 17.87
N THR A 4 -22.24 20.54 17.41
CA THR A 4 -23.38 21.23 16.76
C THR A 4 -23.79 20.50 15.49
N SER A 5 -25.04 20.70 15.03
CA SER A 5 -25.55 20.10 13.79
C SER A 5 -24.64 20.40 12.57
N ASN A 6 -24.14 21.64 12.47
CA ASN A 6 -23.25 22.06 11.38
C ASN A 6 -21.87 21.39 11.46
N GLN A 7 -21.31 21.25 12.66
CA GLN A 7 -20.05 20.53 12.86
C GLN A 7 -20.19 19.05 12.51
N ARG A 8 -21.31 18.41 12.86
CA ARG A 8 -21.60 17.02 12.46
C ARG A 8 -21.66 16.88 10.95
N ARG A 9 -22.37 17.78 10.26
CA ARG A 9 -22.45 17.78 8.79
C ARG A 9 -21.08 18.00 8.13
N ALA A 10 -20.28 18.93 8.64
CA ALA A 10 -18.94 19.20 8.13
C ALA A 10 -18.02 17.98 8.29
N ARG A 11 -18.08 17.32 9.45
CA ARG A 11 -17.32 16.09 9.73
C ARG A 11 -17.75 14.94 8.82
N ALA A 12 -19.05 14.68 8.70
CA ALA A 12 -19.59 13.63 7.84
C ALA A 12 -19.20 13.84 6.38
N ARG A 13 -19.29 15.08 5.87
CA ARG A 13 -18.82 15.45 4.53
C ARG A 13 -17.33 15.15 4.33
N GLN A 14 -16.50 15.46 5.33
CA GLN A 14 -15.07 15.19 5.25
C GLN A 14 -14.78 13.69 5.24
N GLN A 15 -15.47 12.91 6.08
CA GLN A 15 -15.34 11.45 6.08
C GLN A 15 -15.75 10.84 4.75
N CYS A 16 -16.86 11.30 4.17
CA CYS A 16 -17.32 10.89 2.84
C CYS A 16 -16.26 11.17 1.77
N ARG A 17 -15.67 12.37 1.76
CA ARG A 17 -14.57 12.71 0.84
C ARG A 17 -13.34 11.83 0.99
N VAL A 18 -12.97 11.49 2.24
CA VAL A 18 -11.85 10.60 2.51
C VAL A 18 -12.14 9.18 2.03
N ALA A 19 -13.36 8.68 2.25
CA ALA A 19 -13.78 7.35 1.80
C ALA A 19 -13.76 7.25 0.26
N LEU A 20 -14.32 8.25 -0.42
CA LEU A 20 -14.33 8.32 -1.88
C LEU A 20 -12.91 8.44 -2.45
N ALA A 21 -12.06 9.30 -1.89
CA ALA A 21 -10.65 9.41 -2.30
C ALA A 21 -9.89 8.09 -2.09
N ALA A 22 -10.14 7.41 -0.97
CA ALA A 22 -9.54 6.11 -0.70
C ALA A 22 -10.01 5.07 -1.72
N HIS A 23 -11.28 5.09 -2.12
CA HIS A 23 -11.82 4.20 -3.14
C HIS A 23 -11.20 4.46 -4.53
N ILE A 24 -11.11 5.73 -4.96
CA ILE A 24 -10.42 6.12 -6.22
C ILE A 24 -8.95 5.65 -6.21
N ARG A 25 -8.28 5.76 -5.07
CA ARG A 25 -6.89 5.33 -4.89
C ARG A 25 -6.71 3.82 -4.86
N LYS A 26 -7.73 3.03 -4.48
CA LYS A 26 -7.60 1.57 -4.31
C LYS A 26 -7.32 0.92 -5.67
N SER A 27 -6.05 0.87 -6.07
CA SER A 27 -5.53 -0.06 -7.08
C SER A 27 -6.03 -1.48 -6.76
N PRO A 28 -6.29 -2.35 -7.75
CA PRO A 28 -6.40 -3.76 -7.45
C PRO A 28 -5.06 -4.18 -6.83
N LEU A 29 -5.05 -4.39 -5.52
CA LEU A 29 -4.02 -5.21 -4.90
C LEU A 29 -4.14 -6.55 -5.63
N LYS A 30 -3.10 -6.90 -6.40
CA LYS A 30 -2.91 -8.23 -6.99
C LYS A 30 -3.06 -9.27 -5.87
N THR A 31 -4.28 -9.74 -5.62
CA THR A 31 -4.50 -10.99 -4.93
C THR A 31 -4.21 -12.08 -5.95
N SER A 32 -2.98 -12.60 -5.87
CA SER A 32 -2.63 -14.01 -6.06
C SER A 32 -3.79 -14.86 -6.61
N TYR A 33 -3.68 -15.21 -7.89
CA TYR A 33 -4.31 -16.36 -8.56
C TYR A 33 -5.77 -16.64 -8.19
N LYS A 34 -6.73 -16.15 -8.99
CA LYS A 34 -7.98 -16.86 -9.32
C LYS A 34 -8.71 -16.20 -10.48
N ASN A 35 -8.89 -16.99 -11.54
CA ASN A 35 -9.90 -16.93 -12.59
C ASN A 35 -9.79 -15.82 -13.67
N LEU A 36 -9.17 -16.22 -14.80
CA LEU A 36 -9.25 -15.55 -16.10
C LEU A 36 -10.61 -15.87 -16.75
N THR A 37 -11.65 -15.09 -16.49
CA THR A 37 -12.84 -15.04 -17.39
C THR A 37 -13.60 -13.70 -17.32
N GLU A 38 -13.35 -12.84 -16.34
CA GLU A 38 -13.98 -11.51 -16.25
C GLU A 38 -12.96 -10.41 -16.62
N PRO A 39 -13.37 -9.30 -17.27
CA PRO A 39 -12.50 -8.17 -17.54
C PRO A 39 -11.86 -7.67 -16.23
N PRO A 40 -10.60 -7.21 -16.24
CA PRO A 40 -9.94 -6.77 -15.02
C PRO A 40 -10.73 -5.60 -14.42
N ASP A 41 -11.21 -5.77 -13.18
CA ASP A 41 -11.79 -4.67 -12.39
C ASP A 41 -10.79 -3.52 -12.32
N GLU A 42 -10.95 -2.56 -13.22
CA GLU A 42 -10.02 -1.48 -13.54
C GLU A 42 -10.13 -0.39 -12.47
N ARG A 43 -9.68 -0.68 -11.25
CA ARG A 43 -9.59 0.37 -10.23
C ARG A 43 -8.41 1.28 -10.52
N LEU A 44 -8.73 2.56 -10.64
CA LEU A 44 -7.93 3.65 -11.21
C LEU A 44 -6.54 3.88 -10.62
N GLY A 45 -6.32 3.56 -9.33
CA GLY A 45 -5.04 3.85 -8.67
C GLY A 45 -4.68 5.34 -8.60
N LEU A 46 -5.66 6.24 -8.84
CA LEU A 46 -5.43 7.67 -8.94
C LEU A 46 -5.33 8.32 -7.55
N LEU A 47 -4.35 9.20 -7.38
CA LEU A 47 -4.15 9.95 -6.14
C LEU A 47 -4.94 11.27 -6.19
N VAL A 48 -6.23 11.23 -5.84
CA VAL A 48 -7.08 12.43 -5.72
C VAL A 48 -7.16 12.86 -4.26
N PRO A 49 -6.71 14.08 -3.89
CA PRO A 49 -6.87 14.58 -2.52
C PRO A 49 -8.36 14.68 -2.14
N PRO A 50 -8.76 14.35 -0.89
CA PRO A 50 -10.17 14.37 -0.48
C PRO A 50 -10.91 15.68 -0.81
N GLN A 51 -10.20 16.82 -0.76
CA GLN A 51 -10.78 18.14 -1.04
C GLN A 51 -11.18 18.33 -2.50
N HIS A 52 -10.53 17.61 -3.42
CA HIS A 52 -10.75 17.68 -4.86
C HIS A 52 -11.70 16.60 -5.37
N VAL A 53 -12.16 15.68 -4.51
CA VAL A 53 -13.14 14.67 -4.91
C VAL A 53 -14.48 15.33 -5.22
N ARG A 54 -14.92 15.12 -6.46
CA ARG A 54 -16.23 15.49 -7.02
C ARG A 54 -17.05 14.24 -7.30
N LEU A 55 -18.37 14.37 -7.14
CA LEU A 55 -19.35 13.36 -7.59
C LEU A 55 -19.65 13.49 -9.09
N HIS A 56 -19.38 14.66 -9.67
CA HIS A 56 -19.37 14.90 -11.11
C HIS A 56 -17.99 15.45 -11.49
N PRO A 57 -16.96 14.57 -11.55
CA PRO A 57 -15.65 14.96 -12.04
C PRO A 57 -15.71 15.31 -13.53
N PRO A 58 -15.02 16.36 -13.99
CA PRO A 58 -14.75 16.56 -15.41
C PRO A 58 -13.76 15.49 -15.91
N PHE A 59 -13.66 15.31 -17.23
CA PHE A 59 -12.82 14.26 -17.82
C PHE A 59 -11.33 14.39 -17.41
N GLU A 60 -10.87 15.62 -17.21
CA GLU A 60 -9.50 15.98 -16.82
C GLU A 60 -9.11 15.47 -15.43
N ASP A 61 -10.08 15.21 -14.55
CA ASP A 61 -9.81 14.67 -13.21
C ASP A 61 -9.41 13.18 -13.27
N GLY A 62 -9.55 12.54 -14.44
CA GLY A 62 -9.04 11.20 -14.71
C GLY A 62 -9.89 10.06 -14.15
N TYR A 63 -11.02 10.35 -13.50
CA TYR A 63 -11.96 9.36 -12.99
C TYR A 63 -13.41 9.72 -13.29
N ALA A 64 -14.26 8.71 -13.43
CA ALA A 64 -15.71 8.81 -13.49
C ALA A 64 -16.34 7.86 -12.47
N TRP A 65 -17.64 7.97 -12.25
CA TRP A 65 -18.38 7.04 -11.40
C TRP A 65 -19.26 6.13 -12.23
N SER A 66 -19.09 4.82 -12.08
CA SER A 66 -20.03 3.82 -12.56
C SER A 66 -21.04 3.53 -11.45
N VAL A 67 -22.34 3.59 -11.74
CA VAL A 67 -23.41 3.45 -10.75
C VAL A 67 -24.36 2.35 -11.20
N LEU A 68 -24.75 1.48 -10.27
CA LEU A 68 -25.81 0.50 -10.47
C LEU A 68 -27.16 1.19 -10.65
N GLN A 69 -27.98 0.63 -11.54
CA GLN A 69 -29.30 1.18 -11.86
C GLN A 69 -30.17 1.32 -10.60
N GLY A 70 -30.77 2.49 -10.41
CA GLY A 70 -31.63 2.82 -9.26
C GLY A 70 -30.90 3.44 -8.06
N LYS A 71 -29.57 3.62 -8.13
CA LYS A 71 -28.73 4.27 -7.09
C LYS A 71 -28.10 5.58 -7.56
N GLU A 72 -28.51 6.11 -8.71
CA GLU A 72 -27.99 7.34 -9.32
C GLU A 72 -28.21 8.57 -8.44
N TYR A 73 -29.32 8.58 -7.67
CA TYR A 73 -29.67 9.64 -6.73
C TYR A 73 -28.58 9.94 -5.68
N LEU A 74 -27.68 8.97 -5.42
CA LEU A 74 -26.54 9.15 -4.53
C LEU A 74 -25.54 10.15 -5.09
N LEU A 75 -25.43 10.29 -6.41
CA LEU A 75 -24.48 11.17 -7.08
C LEU A 75 -25.08 12.47 -7.58
N ASP A 76 -26.40 12.58 -7.77
CA ASP A 76 -27.12 13.74 -8.34
C ASP A 76 -26.81 15.11 -7.74
N LYS A 77 -26.33 15.16 -6.50
CA LYS A 77 -26.05 16.41 -5.77
C LYS A 77 -24.57 16.53 -5.45
N THR A 78 -24.05 17.75 -5.49
CA THR A 78 -22.67 18.01 -5.04
C THR A 78 -22.46 17.67 -3.56
N LEU A 79 -21.23 17.37 -3.16
CA LEU A 79 -20.90 17.12 -1.74
C LEU A 79 -21.05 18.36 -0.85
N GLY A 80 -21.17 19.57 -1.43
CA GLY A 80 -21.26 20.82 -0.66
C GLY A 80 -22.51 20.91 0.22
N ASN A 81 -23.66 20.46 -0.30
CA ASN A 81 -25.00 20.70 0.26
C ASN A 81 -25.73 19.41 0.70
N GLY A 82 -24.99 18.42 1.22
CA GLY A 82 -25.57 17.15 1.68
C GLY A 82 -26.07 17.16 3.13
N THR A 83 -26.93 16.19 3.45
CA THR A 83 -27.30 15.84 4.84
C THR A 83 -26.32 14.80 5.39
N VAL A 84 -26.28 14.65 6.72
CA VAL A 84 -25.43 13.63 7.37
C VAL A 84 -25.77 12.23 6.85
N GLY A 85 -27.06 11.87 6.83
CA GLY A 85 -27.51 10.56 6.34
C GLY A 85 -27.12 10.29 4.88
N ARG A 86 -27.15 11.31 4.00
CA ARG A 86 -26.67 11.13 2.62
C ARG A 86 -25.18 10.80 2.58
N TYR A 87 -24.36 11.44 3.41
CA TYR A 87 -22.92 11.15 3.44
C TYR A 87 -22.65 9.75 3.97
N GLU A 88 -23.41 9.29 4.96
CA GLU A 88 -23.33 7.93 5.49
C GLU A 88 -23.72 6.90 4.42
N GLU A 89 -24.84 7.12 3.73
CA GLU A 89 -25.30 6.26 2.62
C GLU A 89 -24.27 6.16 1.49
N ILE A 90 -23.65 7.29 1.08
CA ILE A 90 -22.57 7.29 0.08
C ILE A 90 -21.36 6.47 0.56
N ILE A 91 -21.03 6.49 1.84
CA ILE A 91 -19.89 5.73 2.41
C ILE A 91 -20.19 4.23 2.44
N GLU A 92 -21.43 3.83 2.69
CA GLU A 92 -21.85 2.42 2.72
C GLU A 92 -21.93 1.83 1.31
N GLU A 93 -22.36 2.64 0.34
CA GLU A 93 -22.65 2.20 -1.02
C GLU A 93 -21.43 2.27 -1.97
N VAL A 94 -20.38 3.03 -1.61
CA VAL A 94 -19.16 3.11 -2.44
C VAL A 94 -18.41 1.78 -2.45
N GLY A 95 -18.22 1.22 -3.65
CA GLY A 95 -17.66 -0.10 -3.90
C GLY A 95 -18.66 -1.25 -3.82
N SER A 96 -19.93 -0.96 -3.55
CA SER A 96 -21.04 -1.93 -3.60
C SER A 96 -22.02 -1.57 -4.71
N SER A 97 -22.58 -0.35 -4.66
CA SER A 97 -23.58 0.15 -5.62
C SER A 97 -23.01 1.13 -6.65
N PHE A 98 -21.85 1.72 -6.38
CA PHE A 98 -21.15 2.55 -7.36
C PHE A 98 -19.65 2.54 -7.09
N GLU A 99 -18.86 2.73 -8.13
CA GLU A 99 -17.40 2.65 -8.06
C GLU A 99 -16.72 3.65 -8.98
N ALA A 100 -15.45 3.95 -8.69
CA ALA A 100 -14.65 4.86 -9.50
C ALA A 100 -13.99 4.09 -10.66
N VAL A 101 -14.23 4.55 -11.89
CA VAL A 101 -13.78 3.91 -13.14
C VAL A 101 -13.04 4.88 -14.05
N THR A 102 -12.26 4.36 -14.99
CA THR A 102 -11.63 5.16 -16.06
C THR A 102 -12.71 5.89 -16.86
N PRO A 103 -12.62 7.22 -17.05
CA PRO A 103 -13.54 7.94 -17.92
C PRO A 103 -13.41 7.35 -19.33
N GLN A 104 -14.42 6.63 -19.79
CA GLN A 104 -14.46 6.21 -21.18
C GLN A 104 -14.61 7.46 -22.03
N ARG A 105 -13.70 7.67 -22.99
CA ARG A 105 -13.97 8.63 -24.07
C ARG A 105 -15.18 8.07 -24.81
N HIS A 106 -16.34 8.67 -24.60
CA HIS A 106 -17.46 8.48 -25.50
C HIS A 106 -17.02 8.98 -26.89
N GLN A 107 -16.52 8.07 -27.73
CA GLN A 107 -16.95 8.12 -29.11
C GLN A 107 -18.47 8.00 -29.08
N PRO A 108 -19.22 8.79 -29.86
CA PRO A 108 -20.67 8.74 -29.84
C PRO A 108 -21.12 7.40 -30.43
N GLU A 109 -21.16 6.37 -29.61
CA GLU A 109 -21.99 5.21 -29.85
C GLU A 109 -23.42 5.67 -29.60
N CYS A 110 -24.17 5.76 -30.69
CA CYS A 110 -25.58 6.06 -30.72
C CYS A 110 -26.33 5.15 -29.75
N ALA A 111 -26.65 5.68 -28.57
CA ALA A 111 -27.74 5.17 -27.76
C ALA A 111 -29.06 5.56 -28.45
N GLU A 112 -29.41 4.83 -29.50
CA GLU A 112 -30.80 4.77 -29.93
C GLU A 112 -31.56 3.96 -28.90
N HIS A 113 -32.43 4.62 -28.12
CA HIS A 113 -33.76 4.13 -27.74
C HIS A 113 -34.47 5.24 -26.91
N GLY A 114 -35.43 5.91 -27.56
CA GLY A 114 -36.23 6.96 -26.91
C GLY A 114 -37.00 7.82 -27.90
N THR A 115 -37.99 7.23 -28.56
CA THR A 115 -39.17 7.81 -29.23
C THR A 115 -39.37 9.33 -29.10
N THR A 116 -39.38 10.06 -30.22
CA THR A 116 -40.55 10.84 -30.73
C THR A 116 -40.20 11.64 -31.99
N SER A 117 -41.01 11.43 -33.04
CA SER A 117 -41.30 12.25 -34.22
C SER A 117 -40.68 13.67 -34.32
N SER A 118 -39.89 13.93 -35.39
CA SER A 118 -40.13 15.09 -36.29
C SER A 118 -39.21 15.07 -37.52
N ASP A 119 -39.82 15.18 -38.70
CA ASP A 119 -39.19 15.32 -40.01
C ASP A 119 -38.21 16.50 -40.14
N LYS A 120 -36.98 16.24 -40.63
CA LYS A 120 -36.36 17.04 -41.70
C LYS A 120 -35.08 16.37 -42.27
N PRO A 121 -34.91 16.29 -43.60
CA PRO A 121 -33.72 15.70 -44.20
C PRO A 121 -32.64 16.77 -44.43
N LYS A 122 -31.37 16.48 -44.10
CA LYS A 122 -30.20 17.17 -44.69
C LYS A 122 -28.90 16.36 -44.56
N SER A 123 -28.43 15.91 -45.73
CA SER A 123 -27.03 15.65 -46.13
C SER A 123 -26.30 14.42 -45.55
N PRO A 124 -26.00 13.38 -46.37
CA PRO A 124 -25.06 12.34 -46.00
C PRO A 124 -23.66 12.71 -46.52
N GLU A 125 -22.88 13.45 -45.72
CA GLU A 125 -21.42 13.37 -45.82
C GLU A 125 -20.94 12.33 -44.80
N ALA A 126 -21.25 11.08 -45.13
CA ALA A 126 -20.61 9.94 -44.50
C ALA A 126 -19.14 9.97 -44.94
N SER A 127 -18.26 10.48 -44.07
CA SER A 127 -16.84 10.14 -44.07
C SER A 127 -16.72 8.63 -43.84
N SER A 128 -16.96 7.84 -44.88
CA SER A 128 -16.80 6.40 -44.89
C SER A 128 -15.31 6.11 -44.88
N THR A 129 -14.72 6.02 -43.70
CA THR A 129 -13.44 5.32 -43.52
C THR A 129 -13.64 3.91 -44.06
N SER A 130 -12.98 3.61 -45.18
CA SER A 130 -13.05 2.29 -45.82
C SER A 130 -12.67 1.20 -44.83
N PHE A 131 -13.35 0.05 -44.87
CA PHE A 131 -13.05 -1.12 -44.02
C PHE A 131 -11.56 -1.49 -44.03
N THR A 132 -10.89 -1.32 -45.17
CA THR A 132 -9.44 -1.53 -45.31
C THR A 132 -8.61 -0.60 -44.42
N GLN A 133 -9.07 0.63 -44.20
CA GLN A 133 -8.39 1.62 -43.36
C GLN A 133 -8.55 1.27 -41.87
N ILE A 134 -9.73 0.79 -41.48
CA ILE A 134 -10.00 0.29 -40.12
C ILE A 134 -9.15 -0.95 -39.81
N ILE A 135 -9.08 -1.89 -40.76
CA ILE A 135 -8.25 -3.11 -40.60
C ILE A 135 -6.78 -2.74 -40.36
N ARG A 136 -6.21 -1.83 -41.18
CA ARG A 136 -4.82 -1.37 -41.00
C ARG A 136 -4.60 -0.66 -39.67
N GLN A 137 -5.58 0.13 -39.22
CA GLN A 137 -5.50 0.80 -37.92
C GLN A 137 -5.44 -0.22 -36.79
N LEU A 138 -6.36 -1.21 -36.79
CA LEU A 138 -6.41 -2.26 -35.78
C LEU A 138 -5.16 -3.14 -35.79
N GLU A 139 -4.59 -3.43 -36.96
CA GLU A 139 -3.32 -4.16 -37.07
C GLU A 139 -2.16 -3.38 -36.46
N ASN A 140 -2.08 -2.07 -36.69
CA ASN A 140 -1.07 -1.21 -36.09
C ASN A 140 -1.24 -1.12 -34.57
N GLU A 141 -2.46 -0.93 -34.08
CA GLU A 141 -2.76 -0.90 -32.64
C GLU A 141 -2.41 -2.23 -31.96
N LYS A 142 -2.77 -3.36 -32.59
CA LYS A 142 -2.38 -4.70 -32.11
C LYS A 142 -0.86 -4.84 -32.02
N GLN A 143 -0.12 -4.36 -33.02
CA GLN A 143 1.34 -4.46 -33.03
C GLN A 143 1.97 -3.59 -31.93
N LEU A 144 1.44 -2.38 -31.72
CA LEU A 144 1.87 -1.49 -30.64
C LEU A 144 1.63 -2.11 -29.27
N LEU A 145 0.42 -2.63 -29.03
CA LEU A 145 0.07 -3.33 -27.80
C LEU A 145 0.95 -4.56 -27.58
N ALA A 146 1.30 -5.31 -28.63
CA ALA A 146 2.20 -6.45 -28.52
C ALA A 146 3.60 -6.05 -28.05
N VAL A 147 4.14 -4.94 -28.56
CA VAL A 147 5.46 -4.42 -28.14
C VAL A 147 5.41 -3.93 -26.69
N GLU A 148 4.36 -3.22 -26.29
CA GLU A 148 4.20 -2.73 -24.92
C GLU A 148 4.05 -3.88 -23.92
N LEU A 149 3.31 -4.92 -24.30
CA LEU A 149 3.13 -6.12 -23.48
C LEU A 149 4.46 -6.85 -23.30
N GLU A 150 5.27 -6.98 -24.36
CA GLU A 150 6.59 -7.61 -24.27
C GLU A 150 7.56 -6.78 -23.41
N SER A 151 7.57 -5.46 -23.57
CA SER A 151 8.34 -4.54 -22.72
C SER A 151 7.97 -4.70 -21.23
N THR A 152 6.67 -4.74 -20.94
CA THR A 152 6.15 -4.91 -19.58
C THR A 152 6.54 -6.26 -19.00
N ARG A 153 6.48 -7.34 -19.79
CA ARG A 153 6.94 -8.67 -19.40
C ARG A 153 8.43 -8.67 -19.06
N ALA A 154 9.26 -8.10 -19.93
CA ALA A 154 10.70 -8.02 -19.73
C ALA A 154 11.05 -7.25 -18.44
N TYR A 155 10.38 -6.11 -18.20
CA TYR A 155 10.55 -5.34 -16.98
C TYR A 155 10.12 -6.12 -15.73
N SER A 156 8.98 -6.82 -15.79
CA SER A 156 8.50 -7.68 -14.72
C SER A 156 9.50 -8.80 -14.40
N THR A 157 10.09 -9.45 -15.41
CA THR A 157 11.12 -10.47 -15.22
C THR A 157 12.39 -9.89 -14.59
N GLN A 158 12.78 -8.67 -14.97
CA GLN A 158 13.93 -7.99 -14.37
C GLN A 158 13.70 -7.66 -12.89
N LEU A 159 12.50 -7.19 -12.54
CA LEU A 159 12.09 -6.95 -11.15
C LEU A 159 12.17 -8.23 -10.30
N LEU A 160 11.63 -9.34 -10.80
CA LEU A 160 11.69 -10.63 -10.10
C LEU A 160 13.13 -11.11 -9.89
N ARG A 161 14.02 -10.89 -10.87
CA ARG A 161 15.44 -11.20 -10.70
C ARG A 161 16.08 -10.35 -9.61
N LYS A 162 15.81 -9.05 -9.60
CA LYS A 162 16.32 -8.12 -8.59
C LYS A 162 15.82 -8.47 -7.20
N ASP A 163 14.55 -8.83 -7.08
CA ASP A 163 13.95 -9.28 -5.83
C ASP A 163 14.69 -10.51 -5.28
N GLY A 164 14.98 -11.50 -6.13
CA GLY A 164 15.80 -12.66 -5.78
C GLY A 164 17.22 -12.29 -5.32
N GLU A 165 17.91 -11.40 -6.05
CA GLU A 165 19.24 -10.89 -5.67
C GLU A 165 19.21 -10.22 -4.28
N TRP A 166 18.19 -9.42 -3.99
CA TRP A 166 18.03 -8.76 -2.70
C TRP A 166 17.68 -9.73 -1.58
N GLN A 167 16.85 -10.72 -1.86
CA GLN A 167 16.49 -11.76 -0.90
C GLN A 167 17.72 -12.60 -0.50
N GLU A 168 18.54 -13.00 -1.49
CA GLU A 168 19.80 -13.72 -1.23
C GLU A 168 20.76 -12.87 -0.39
N LYS A 169 20.91 -11.58 -0.72
CA LYS A 169 21.75 -10.67 0.06
C LYS A 169 21.26 -10.51 1.49
N THR A 170 19.95 -10.48 1.71
CA THR A 170 19.34 -10.38 3.03
C THR A 170 19.66 -11.63 3.85
N CYS A 171 19.47 -12.82 3.27
CA CYS A 171 19.81 -14.10 3.91
C CYS A 171 21.29 -14.19 4.29
N ASN A 172 22.19 -13.74 3.41
CA ASN A 172 23.63 -13.73 3.68
C ASN A 172 23.98 -12.79 4.85
N LEU A 173 23.44 -11.58 4.87
CA LEU A 173 23.68 -10.64 5.97
C LEU A 173 23.12 -11.13 7.30
N GLU A 174 21.95 -11.78 7.29
CA GLU A 174 21.38 -12.40 8.49
C GLU A 174 22.28 -13.51 9.04
N LYS A 175 22.86 -14.32 8.15
CA LYS A 175 23.82 -15.37 8.53
C LYS A 175 25.09 -14.76 9.13
N GLU A 176 25.69 -13.77 8.48
CA GLU A 176 26.89 -13.07 9.01
C GLU A 176 26.62 -12.42 10.36
N LEU A 177 25.45 -11.78 10.51
CA LEU A 177 25.02 -11.19 11.77
C LEU A 177 24.89 -12.26 12.87
N GLN A 178 24.33 -13.42 12.55
CA GLN A 178 24.19 -14.53 13.49
C GLN A 178 25.55 -15.09 13.91
N GLU A 179 26.48 -15.28 12.97
CA GLU A 179 27.85 -15.73 13.25
C GLU A 179 28.60 -14.75 14.16
N SER A 180 28.47 -13.44 13.89
CA SER A 180 29.04 -12.38 14.73
C SER A 180 28.45 -12.42 16.15
N ARG A 181 27.12 -12.56 16.28
CA ARG A 181 26.44 -12.68 17.58
C ARG A 181 26.96 -13.86 18.38
N SER A 182 27.04 -15.05 17.77
CA SER A 182 27.55 -16.25 18.44
C SER A 182 29.00 -16.08 18.90
N SER A 183 29.83 -15.37 18.12
CA SER A 183 31.21 -15.05 18.52
C SER A 183 31.26 -14.11 19.72
N VAL A 184 30.40 -13.09 19.76
CA VAL A 184 30.28 -12.18 20.91
C VAL A 184 29.83 -12.94 22.16
N ASP A 185 28.79 -13.77 22.05
CA ASP A 185 28.29 -14.59 23.16
C ASP A 185 29.39 -15.49 23.75
N GLN A 186 30.21 -16.08 22.88
CA GLN A 186 31.35 -16.90 23.29
C GLN A 186 32.41 -16.09 24.05
N LEU A 187 32.79 -14.92 23.54
CA LEU A 187 33.76 -14.05 24.20
C LEU A 187 33.23 -13.52 25.54
N GLU A 188 31.95 -13.17 25.63
CA GLU A 188 31.32 -12.78 26.89
C GLU A 188 31.31 -13.93 27.91
N PHE A 189 31.08 -15.16 27.46
CA PHE A 189 31.18 -16.34 28.31
C PHE A 189 32.61 -16.54 28.83
N GLU A 190 33.62 -16.44 27.96
CA GLU A 190 35.02 -16.55 28.36
C GLU A 190 35.45 -15.43 29.33
N LEU A 191 34.99 -14.20 29.10
CA LEU A 191 35.25 -13.06 29.98
C LEU A 191 34.63 -13.27 31.37
N ARG A 192 33.39 -13.76 31.43
CA ARG A 192 32.73 -14.12 32.70
C ARG A 192 33.52 -15.19 33.43
N ARG A 193 33.89 -16.27 32.75
CA ARG A 193 34.66 -17.39 33.34
C ARG A 193 36.03 -16.92 33.86
N ALA A 194 36.74 -16.08 33.10
CA ALA A 194 38.00 -15.50 33.53
C ALA A 194 37.82 -14.59 34.76
N GLY A 195 36.76 -13.78 34.78
CA GLY A 195 36.39 -12.93 35.91
C GLY A 195 36.13 -13.74 37.19
N GLU A 196 35.36 -14.81 37.11
CA GLU A 196 35.11 -15.73 38.23
C GLU A 196 36.41 -16.37 38.74
N GLY A 197 37.29 -16.80 37.83
CA GLY A 197 38.60 -17.33 38.18
C GLY A 197 39.49 -16.32 38.90
N ILE A 198 39.50 -15.06 38.46
CA ILE A 198 40.23 -13.97 39.12
C ILE A 198 39.67 -13.73 40.53
N ILE A 199 38.34 -13.64 40.68
CA ILE A 199 37.71 -13.44 41.99
C ILE A 199 38.09 -14.57 42.96
N ALA A 200 38.03 -15.83 42.50
CA ALA A 200 38.43 -16.98 43.29
C ALA A 200 39.90 -16.91 43.72
N ALA A 201 40.81 -16.61 42.79
CA ALA A 201 42.24 -16.48 43.07
C ALA A 201 42.54 -15.35 44.07
N VAL A 202 41.90 -14.19 43.90
CA VAL A 202 42.03 -13.05 44.82
C VAL A 202 41.54 -13.40 46.23
N THR A 203 40.44 -14.16 46.33
CA THR A 203 39.90 -14.61 47.62
C THR A 203 40.87 -15.55 48.32
N ILE A 204 41.46 -16.50 47.60
CA ILE A 204 42.47 -17.42 48.15
C ILE A 204 43.70 -16.63 48.64
N LEU A 205 44.23 -15.72 47.82
CA LEU A 205 45.39 -14.90 48.19
C LEU A 205 45.13 -14.07 49.45
N ARG A 206 43.93 -13.47 49.57
CA ARG A 206 43.52 -12.73 50.76
C ARG A 206 43.53 -13.64 52.00
N ASN A 207 42.93 -14.83 51.92
CA ASN A 207 42.90 -15.76 53.06
C ASN A 207 44.29 -16.23 53.47
N CYS A 208 45.20 -16.46 52.51
CA CYS A 208 46.59 -16.80 52.79
C CYS A 208 47.36 -15.67 53.49
N GLN A 209 47.05 -14.40 53.21
CA GLN A 209 47.68 -13.26 53.88
C GLN A 209 47.26 -13.19 55.36
N HIS A 210 45.97 -13.33 55.66
CA HIS A 210 45.45 -13.31 57.03
C HIS A 210 46.01 -14.48 57.87
N SER A 211 46.14 -15.68 57.29
CA SER A 211 46.75 -16.83 57.99
C SER A 211 48.24 -16.64 58.31
N LYS A 212 48.95 -15.77 57.57
CA LYS A 212 50.38 -15.48 57.77
C LYS A 212 50.59 -14.46 58.88
N GLU A 213 49.67 -13.50 59.03
CA GLU A 213 49.70 -12.50 60.10
C GLU A 213 49.38 -13.09 61.49
N ASP A 214 48.42 -14.03 61.57
CA ASP A 214 48.10 -14.73 62.84
C ASP A 214 49.23 -15.64 63.35
N SER A 215 50.11 -16.12 62.46
CA SER A 215 51.24 -16.98 62.85
C SER A 215 52.46 -16.21 63.38
N THR A 216 52.45 -14.87 63.31
CA THR A 216 53.61 -14.02 63.68
C THR A 216 53.44 -13.31 65.03
N SER A 217 52.35 -13.57 65.77
CA SER A 217 52.07 -12.96 67.10
C SER A 217 52.39 -13.87 68.30
N LEU A 218 53.27 -14.87 68.16
CA LEU A 218 53.75 -15.69 69.28
C LEU A 218 55.28 -15.62 69.37
N GLU A 219 55.82 -14.49 69.82
CA GLU A 219 57.10 -14.49 70.55
C GLU A 219 56.80 -14.48 72.06
N PRO A 220 57.44 -15.34 72.87
CA PRO A 220 57.30 -15.32 74.32
C PRO A 220 58.13 -14.18 74.92
N ASP A 221 57.47 -13.35 75.74
CA ASP A 221 58.10 -12.46 76.71
C ASP A 221 58.97 -13.28 77.69
N ASP A 222 60.28 -13.35 77.43
CA ASP A 222 61.27 -13.72 78.45
C ASP A 222 61.54 -12.49 79.34
N LYS A 223 60.79 -12.41 80.43
CA LYS A 223 61.19 -11.77 81.70
C LYS A 223 62.00 -12.81 82.49
N ASP A 224 63.17 -12.54 83.03
CA ASP A 224 63.46 -11.58 84.11
C ASP A 224 64.99 -11.60 84.42
N PRO A 225 65.51 -10.72 85.33
CA PRO A 225 66.87 -10.13 85.27
C PRO A 225 68.05 -10.98 85.77
#